data_AF-A0A351Y3Z5-F1
#
_entry.id   AF-A0A351Y3Z5-F1
#
_cell.length_a   1.000
_cell.length_b   1.000
_cell.length_c   1.000
_cell.angle_alpha   90.00
_cell.angle_beta   90.00
_cell.angle_gamma   90.00
#
_symmetry.space_group_name_H-M   'P 1'
#
loop_
_entity.id
_entity.type
_entity.pdbx_description
1 polymer ?
#
loop_
_entity_poly.entity_id
_entity_poly.type
_entity_poly.pdbx_seq_one_letter_code
_entity_poly.pdbx_strand_id
1 'polypeptide(L)'
;MRKFLIKLKTDSVNDLVAMNALYRPGPMEFIPSYIARKNGEEPISYMSPELREILVKKYGEEETDKENIKLVEDLAPIMNLTYGIAVYQEQLMFLVQSMA
;
A
#
# COMPACT_ATOMS: atom_id res chain seq x y z
N MET A 1 4.42 -19.70 -5.50
CA MET A 1 4.08 -19.35 -4.11
C MET A 1 5.26 -19.59 -3.17
N ARG A 2 5.78 -20.84 -3.04
CA ARG A 2 6.93 -21.16 -2.16
C ARG A 2 8.12 -20.20 -2.25
N LYS A 3 8.56 -19.83 -3.45
CA LYS A 3 9.68 -18.89 -3.67
C LYS A 3 9.40 -17.50 -3.06
N PHE A 4 8.15 -17.02 -3.11
CA PHE A 4 7.78 -15.71 -2.58
C PHE A 4 7.73 -15.72 -1.05
N LEU A 5 7.23 -16.79 -0.43
CA LEU A 5 7.24 -16.95 1.03
C LEU A 5 8.67 -16.95 1.60
N ILE A 6 9.61 -17.61 0.91
CA ILE A 6 11.03 -17.59 1.30
C ILE A 6 11.60 -16.17 1.24
N LYS A 7 11.30 -15.42 0.17
CA LYS A 7 11.75 -14.03 0.01
C LYS A 7 11.09 -13.06 0.99
N LEU A 8 9.82 -13.30 1.32
CA LEU A 8 9.04 -12.52 2.27
C LEU A 8 9.56 -12.65 3.71
N LYS A 9 10.38 -13.66 4.01
CA LYS A 9 10.80 -13.99 5.38
C LYS A 9 9.58 -14.04 6.30
N THR A 10 8.61 -14.86 5.92
CA THR A 10 7.32 -14.97 6.61
C THR A 10 7.52 -15.29 8.10
N ASP A 11 6.99 -14.42 8.96
CA ASP A 11 7.10 -14.49 10.42
C ASP A 11 5.72 -14.44 11.11
N SER A 12 4.64 -14.24 10.35
CA SER A 12 3.27 -14.19 10.86
C SER A 12 2.28 -14.97 9.99
N VAL A 13 1.12 -15.31 10.57
CA VAL A 13 0.00 -15.90 9.81
C VAL A 13 -0.56 -14.90 8.81
N ASN A 14 -0.53 -13.60 9.13
CA ASN A 14 -1.03 -12.53 8.26
C ASN A 14 -0.28 -12.48 6.92
N ASP A 15 1.02 -12.75 6.91
CA ASP A 15 1.80 -12.88 5.67
C ASP A 15 1.30 -13.99 4.76
N LEU A 16 0.88 -15.13 5.34
CA LEU A 16 0.35 -16.26 4.58
C LEU A 16 -1.00 -15.89 3.95
N VAL A 17 -1.85 -15.20 4.70
CA VAL A 17 -3.15 -14.73 4.23
C VAL A 17 -2.97 -13.68 3.13
N ALA A 18 -2.11 -12.69 3.34
CA ALA A 18 -1.78 -11.66 2.35
C ALA A 18 -1.18 -12.28 1.09
N MET A 19 -0.23 -13.21 1.22
CA MET A 19 0.37 -13.91 0.08
C MET A 19 -0.68 -14.71 -0.69
N ASN A 20 -1.63 -15.36 -0.02
CA ASN A 20 -2.72 -16.07 -0.68
C ASN A 20 -3.67 -15.13 -1.44
N ALA A 21 -3.93 -13.93 -0.90
CA ALA A 21 -4.72 -12.90 -1.58
C ALA A 21 -3.99 -12.37 -2.83
N LEU A 22 -2.68 -12.13 -2.72
CA LEU A 22 -1.84 -11.62 -3.80
C LEU A 22 -1.50 -12.65 -4.87
N TYR A 23 -1.50 -13.96 -4.56
CA TYR A 23 -1.12 -15.01 -5.51
C TYR A 23 -2.22 -15.35 -6.52
N ARG A 24 -2.79 -14.31 -7.16
CA ARG A 24 -3.87 -14.39 -8.17
C ARG A 24 -3.50 -13.51 -9.37
N PRO A 25 -3.95 -13.83 -10.60
CA PRO A 25 -3.72 -12.98 -11.78
C PRO A 25 -4.21 -11.55 -11.53
N GLY A 26 -3.38 -10.55 -11.83
CA GLY A 26 -3.59 -9.15 -11.44
C GLY A 26 -2.82 -8.80 -10.16
N PRO A 27 -3.31 -9.17 -8.95
CA PRO A 27 -2.64 -8.84 -7.70
C PRO A 27 -1.20 -9.37 -7.55
N MET A 28 -0.83 -10.41 -8.30
CA MET A 28 0.51 -11.01 -8.24
C MET A 28 1.62 -10.03 -8.62
N GLU A 29 1.31 -8.99 -9.39
CA GLU A 29 2.23 -7.91 -9.78
C GLU A 29 2.70 -7.09 -8.57
N PHE A 30 1.93 -7.06 -7.49
CA PHE A 30 2.28 -6.33 -6.26
C PHE A 30 3.15 -7.14 -5.29
N ILE A 31 3.34 -8.45 -5.51
CA ILE A 31 4.15 -9.29 -4.63
C ILE A 31 5.59 -8.77 -4.45
N PRO A 32 6.31 -8.33 -5.51
CA PRO A 32 7.65 -7.76 -5.36
C PRO A 32 7.68 -6.56 -4.42
N SER A 33 6.79 -5.58 -4.61
CA SER A 33 6.70 -4.40 -3.75
C SER A 33 6.25 -4.74 -2.33
N TYR A 34 5.33 -5.69 -2.16
CA TYR A 34 4.93 -6.16 -0.83
C TYR A 34 6.14 -6.70 -0.04
N ILE A 35 6.97 -7.52 -0.68
CA ILE A 35 8.20 -8.08 -0.08
C ILE A 35 9.21 -6.96 0.21
N ALA A 36 9.45 -6.06 -0.74
CA ALA A 36 10.41 -4.97 -0.60
C ALA A 36 10.03 -4.04 0.56
N ARG A 37 8.75 -3.65 0.66
CA ARG A 37 8.24 -2.81 1.74
C ARG A 37 8.28 -3.51 3.10
N LYS A 38 7.93 -4.80 3.17
CA LYS A 38 8.09 -5.59 4.40
C LYS A 38 9.54 -5.59 4.90
N ASN A 39 10.49 -5.75 3.97
CA ASN A 39 11.92 -5.80 4.30
C ASN A 39 12.55 -4.41 4.53
N GLY A 40 11.78 -3.31 4.38
CA GLY A 40 12.30 -1.94 4.47
C GLY A 40 13.17 -1.52 3.27
N GLU A 41 13.13 -2.27 2.18
CA GLU A 41 13.85 -1.98 0.93
C GLU A 41 13.12 -0.94 0.06
N GLU A 42 11.81 -0.76 0.27
CA GLU A 42 10.96 0.23 -0.40
C GLU A 42 10.12 0.99 0.63
N PRO A 43 10.06 2.34 0.60
CA PRO A 43 9.19 3.10 1.48
C PRO A 43 7.72 2.95 1.08
N ILE A 44 6.82 3.03 2.07
CA ILE A 44 5.38 3.07 1.81
C ILE A 44 5.03 4.49 1.34
N SER A 45 4.50 4.62 0.13
CA SER A 45 3.92 5.85 -0.41
C SER A 45 2.47 5.62 -0.82
N TYR A 46 1.59 6.54 -0.44
CA TYR A 46 0.18 6.50 -0.80
C TYR A 46 -0.16 7.40 -1.98
N MET A 47 0.58 8.50 -2.17
CA MET A 47 0.42 9.35 -3.33
C MET A 47 1.23 8.80 -4.49
N SER A 48 0.57 8.60 -5.64
CA SER A 48 1.28 8.18 -6.86
C SER A 48 2.10 9.34 -7.42
N PRO A 49 3.22 9.06 -8.11
CA PRO A 49 4.02 10.10 -8.75
C PRO A 49 3.20 10.94 -9.74
N GLU A 50 2.30 10.31 -10.52
CA GLU A 50 1.47 11.03 -11.48
C GLU A 50 0.48 11.97 -10.79
N LEU A 51 -0.14 11.51 -9.69
CA LEU A 51 -1.04 12.33 -8.90
C LEU A 51 -0.31 13.53 -8.30
N ARG A 52 0.89 13.30 -7.76
CA ARG A 52 1.73 14.38 -7.21
C ARG A 52 2.04 15.42 -8.28
N GLU A 53 2.46 15.00 -9.47
CA GLU A 53 2.75 15.93 -10.58
C GLU A 53 1.53 16.78 -10.97
N ILE A 54 0.35 16.16 -11.06
CA ILE A 54 -0.91 16.85 -11.36
C ILE A 54 -1.25 17.88 -10.26
N LEU A 55 -1.11 17.51 -8.99
CA LEU A 55 -1.42 18.38 -7.86
C LEU A 55 -0.44 19.54 -7.75
N VAL A 56 0.87 19.31 -7.94
CA VAL A 56 1.89 20.37 -7.94
C VAL A 56 1.60 21.38 -9.03
N LYS A 57 1.26 20.91 -10.24
CA LYS A 57 0.92 21.80 -11.36
C LYS A 57 -0.32 22.64 -11.11
N LYS A 58 -1.29 22.12 -10.35
CA LYS A 58 -2.59 22.76 -10.11
C LYS A 58 -2.61 23.67 -8.87
N TYR A 59 -1.90 23.28 -7.81
CA TYR A 59 -2.00 23.87 -6.47
C TYR A 59 -0.64 24.28 -5.87
N GLY A 60 0.48 23.88 -6.48
CA GLY A 60 1.84 24.14 -5.99
C GLY A 60 2.38 23.04 -5.06
N GLU A 61 3.68 23.11 -4.77
CA GLU A 61 4.39 22.11 -3.96
C GLU A 61 3.90 22.06 -2.51
N GLU A 62 3.77 23.23 -1.86
CA GLU A 62 3.40 23.32 -0.44
C GLU A 62 2.03 22.70 -0.15
N GLU A 63 1.04 22.96 -1.01
CA GLU A 63 -0.30 22.40 -0.85
C GLU A 63 -0.33 20.90 -1.14
N THR A 64 0.43 20.45 -2.14
CA THR A 64 0.54 19.02 -2.45
C THR A 64 1.17 18.24 -1.30
N ASP A 65 2.15 18.83 -0.61
CA ASP A 65 2.78 18.20 0.56
C ASP A 65 1.83 18.11 1.75
N LYS A 66 1.00 19.14 1.99
CA LYS A 66 -0.06 19.09 3.01
C LYS A 66 -1.07 17.98 2.75
N GLU A 67 -1.54 17.87 1.50
CA GLU A 67 -2.46 16.80 1.10
C GLU A 67 -1.83 15.41 1.22
N ASN A 68 -0.54 15.28 0.89
CA ASN A 68 0.17 14.02 1.07
C ASN A 68 0.32 13.62 2.55
N ILE A 69 0.57 14.58 3.45
CA ILE A 69 0.62 14.30 4.90
C ILE A 69 -0.73 13.79 5.38
N LYS A 70 -1.81 14.49 5.03
CA LYS A 70 -3.17 14.07 5.39
C LYS A 70 -3.51 12.68 4.86
N LEU A 71 -3.13 12.39 3.61
CA LEU A 71 -3.31 11.07 3.02
C LEU A 71 -2.57 9.97 3.81
N VAL A 72 -1.35 10.25 4.28
CA VAL A 72 -0.60 9.31 5.14
C VAL A 72 -1.33 9.12 6.47
N GLU A 73 -1.78 10.19 7.12
CA GLU A 73 -2.49 10.14 8.40
C GLU A 73 -3.77 9.30 8.33
N ASP A 74 -4.55 9.48 7.25
CA ASP A 74 -5.81 8.77 7.05
C ASP A 74 -5.61 7.29 6.71
N LEU A 75 -4.60 6.96 5.89
CA LEU A 75 -4.41 5.60 5.35
C LEU A 75 -3.49 4.72 6.18
N ALA A 76 -2.50 5.30 6.86
CA ALA A 76 -1.53 4.54 7.67
C ALA A 76 -2.18 3.56 8.66
N PRO A 77 -3.24 3.93 9.41
CA PRO A 77 -3.86 3.02 10.38
C PRO A 77 -4.44 1.74 9.76
N ILE A 78 -4.90 1.82 8.51
CA ILE A 78 -5.60 0.73 7.82
C ILE A 78 -4.62 -0.07 6.94
N MET A 79 -3.70 0.63 6.29
CA MET A 79 -2.89 0.10 5.19
C MET A 79 -1.48 -0.35 5.62
N ASN A 80 -0.97 0.12 6.76
CA ASN A 80 0.36 -0.30 7.25
C ASN A 80 0.43 -1.79 7.60
N LEU A 81 -0.68 -2.38 8.01
CA LEU A 81 -0.78 -3.82 8.28
C LEU A 81 -0.39 -4.69 7.07
N THR A 82 -0.48 -4.12 5.87
CA THR A 82 -0.26 -4.82 4.60
C THR A 82 0.70 -4.04 3.71
N TYR A 83 1.61 -3.28 4.33
CA TYR A 83 2.68 -2.54 3.66
C TYR A 83 2.17 -1.63 2.53
N GLY A 84 1.03 -0.98 2.76
CA GLY A 84 0.43 -0.05 1.80
C GLY A 84 -0.27 -0.72 0.62
N ILE A 85 -0.48 -2.03 0.63
CA ILE A 85 -1.18 -2.77 -0.44
C ILE A 85 -2.48 -3.33 0.13
N ALA A 86 -3.62 -2.91 -0.41
CA ALA A 86 -4.92 -3.42 0.02
C ALA A 86 -5.05 -4.91 -0.36
N VAL A 87 -5.13 -5.78 0.65
CA VAL A 87 -5.32 -7.23 0.47
C VAL A 87 -6.59 -7.73 1.16
N TYR A 88 -7.12 -6.98 2.13
CA TYR A 88 -8.32 -7.33 2.88
C TYR A 88 -9.53 -6.50 2.42
N GLN A 89 -10.69 -7.13 2.37
CA GLN A 89 -11.95 -6.46 2.03
C GLN A 89 -12.31 -5.35 3.02
N GLU A 90 -11.99 -5.51 4.30
CA GLU A 90 -12.24 -4.51 5.33
C GLU A 90 -11.51 -3.19 5.01
N GLN A 91 -10.28 -3.26 4.49
CA GLN A 91 -9.52 -2.08 4.08
C GLN A 91 -10.25 -1.31 2.98
N LEU A 92 -10.83 -2.02 2.00
CA LEU A 92 -11.62 -1.40 0.94
C LEU A 92 -12.91 -0.78 1.47
N MET A 93 -13.57 -1.45 2.42
CA MET A 93 -14.81 -0.93 3.02
C MET A 93 -14.55 0.38 3.79
N PHE A 94 -13.46 0.47 4.55
CA PHE A 94 -13.07 1.70 5.24
C PHE A 94 -12.79 2.85 4.28
N LEU A 95 -12.07 2.58 3.18
CA LEU A 95 -11.81 3.57 2.13
C LEU A 95 -13.12 4.10 1.55
N VAL A 96 -14.06 3.23 1.18
CA VAL A 96 -15.35 3.64 0.63
C VAL A 96 -16.14 4.49 1.63
N GLN A 97 -16.13 4.13 2.92
CA GLN A 97 -16.80 4.92 3.96
C GLN A 97 -16.18 6.30 4.16
N SER A 98 -14.86 6.44 4.06
CA SER A 98 -14.20 7.75 4.16
C SER A 98 -14.53 8.71 3.00
N MET A 99 -15.01 8.17 1.88
CA MET A 99 -15.34 8.94 0.67
C MET A 99 -16.84 9.29 0.55
N ALA A 100 -17.69 8.72 1.42
CA ALA A 100 -19.14 8.92 1.43
C ALA A 100 -19.54 10.06 2.37
#